data_AF-A0A074VUU6-F1
#
_entry.id   AF-A0A074VUU6-F1
#
_cell.length_a   1.000
_cell.length_b   1.000
_cell.length_c   1.000
_cell.angle_alpha   90.00
_cell.angle_beta   90.00
_cell.angle_gamma   90.00
#
_symmetry.space_group_name_H-M   'P 1'
#
loop_
_entity.id
_entity.type
_entity.pdbx_description
1 polymer ?
#
loop_
_entity_poly.entity_id
_entity_poly.type
_entity_poly.pdbx_seq_one_letter_code
_entity_poly.pdbx_strand_id
1 'polypeptide(L)'
;MDVSELIESTTHASPSPDGHYIAGLTPDHLYVYYTATLTIASSFPLDNSNAPTTRSTETPTLHWTPCSLSIILQTSSYVSLHSLANTASRVKIANGSASLGRIASVDVFGENVFVVWEFGRVGVFEIARGRVTEIGELKTGIGSLKSAWGIRRVKGRAEVLAMLCRTAATDVLSMILTPSTTPFTTVHVPTIDAQSLAWSPSGKWLSILDTPLSAPNSAVHIYTADGNFYRSYPPASSAPVEETYALGPLRQAWGSNHLALANADGSITLLATTTFSPVCTFEPWTIAEDDISAVYREQVSGKGDRNWTYLGNGDDSTSQLLSSYSPAIEMKFDAAGKFLAFRPEAFPETVVVWKIPSSKPIFASATEPEEEEIEDQKTSILVFHHHTTVKKLQWHPTISGLLLSHTEDNQVYLSSTTGETNAPLHLSHPFSAPAAASSTSSTPPTDLVNAHWVASSTILITTKKRGWVMTYPFGAPSAPSSPVLPQSSAGAKGARDEETQEEASEDSLYDILSGRTPLPALRISDDYLPEDSEVEGDGEDHGDGLNDTFRGKGTAGTNGSFEY
;
A
#
# COMPACT_ATOMS: atom_id res chain seq x y z
N MET A 1 -15.67 1.41 20.91
CA MET A 1 -14.55 1.16 20.01
C MET A 1 -14.17 -0.29 20.19
N ASP A 2 -14.26 -1.07 19.12
CA ASP A 2 -14.07 -2.51 19.19
C ASP A 2 -12.69 -2.85 18.62
N VAL A 3 -12.06 -3.87 19.21
CA VAL A 3 -10.76 -4.40 18.78
C VAL A 3 -10.93 -5.90 18.54
N SER A 4 -10.43 -6.40 17.42
CA SER A 4 -10.50 -7.83 17.11
C SER A 4 -9.60 -8.66 18.02
N GLU A 5 -9.76 -9.98 17.92
CA GLU A 5 -8.79 -10.93 18.48
C GLU A 5 -7.41 -10.74 17.84
N LEU A 6 -6.38 -11.12 18.61
CA LEU A 6 -4.99 -11.08 18.17
C LEU A 6 -4.69 -12.27 17.25
N ILE A 7 -4.25 -11.99 16.03
CA ILE A 7 -3.83 -13.01 15.07
C ILE A 7 -2.32 -12.97 14.95
N GLU A 8 -1.66 -14.10 15.24
CA GLU A 8 -0.21 -14.22 15.21
C GLU A 8 0.37 -14.01 13.80
N SER A 9 1.53 -13.34 13.74
CA SER A 9 2.28 -13.13 12.50
C SER A 9 3.74 -12.82 12.82
N THR A 10 4.65 -13.35 11.99
CA THR A 10 6.11 -13.14 12.02
C THR A 10 6.58 -11.98 11.16
N THR A 11 5.64 -11.28 10.50
CA THR A 11 5.87 -10.04 9.78
C THR A 11 4.74 -9.07 10.03
N HIS A 12 4.92 -7.82 9.60
CA HIS A 12 3.77 -6.94 9.44
C HIS A 12 2.78 -7.57 8.46
N ALA A 13 1.53 -7.69 8.89
CA ALA A 13 0.43 -8.05 8.03
C ALA A 13 0.18 -6.92 7.02
N SER A 14 -0.28 -7.29 5.82
CA SER A 14 -0.45 -6.38 4.71
C SER A 14 -1.90 -6.43 4.25
N PRO A 15 -2.64 -5.31 4.24
CA PRO A 15 -4.01 -5.27 3.72
C PRO A 15 -3.99 -5.22 2.18
N SER A 16 -4.98 -5.83 1.56
CA SER A 16 -5.16 -5.77 0.11
C SER A 16 -5.62 -4.37 -0.33
N PRO A 17 -5.28 -3.91 -1.55
CA PRO A 17 -5.67 -2.58 -2.05
C PRO A 17 -7.17 -2.27 -2.03
N ASP A 18 -8.01 -3.28 -2.16
CA ASP A 18 -9.48 -3.21 -2.09
C ASP A 18 -10.03 -3.35 -0.65
N GLY A 19 -9.17 -3.62 0.33
CA GLY A 19 -9.54 -3.77 1.74
C GLY A 19 -10.26 -5.09 2.09
N HIS A 20 -10.47 -5.99 1.12
CA HIS A 20 -11.21 -7.23 1.35
C HIS A 20 -10.40 -8.32 2.05
N TYR A 21 -9.07 -8.27 1.93
CA TYR A 21 -8.17 -9.29 2.45
C TYR A 21 -7.05 -8.71 3.30
N ILE A 22 -6.54 -9.53 4.22
CA ILE A 22 -5.33 -9.26 4.99
C ILE A 22 -4.40 -10.46 4.85
N ALA A 23 -3.16 -10.22 4.43
CA ALA A 23 -2.13 -11.24 4.35
C ALA A 23 -1.25 -11.18 5.61
N GLY A 24 -1.03 -12.32 6.25
CA GLY A 24 -0.15 -12.49 7.41
C GLY A 24 0.79 -13.68 7.22
N LEU A 25 1.99 -13.61 7.79
CA LEU A 25 3.00 -14.65 7.65
C LEU A 25 3.19 -15.36 9.00
N THR A 26 3.27 -16.68 8.99
CA THR A 26 3.76 -17.50 10.11
C THR A 26 5.04 -18.20 9.67
N PRO A 27 5.80 -18.86 10.57
CA PRO A 27 7.03 -19.55 10.17
C PRO A 27 6.82 -20.54 9.01
N ASP A 28 5.67 -21.20 8.97
CA ASP A 28 5.40 -22.31 8.06
C ASP A 28 4.36 -21.98 6.98
N HIS A 29 3.60 -20.89 7.12
CA HIS A 29 2.47 -20.58 6.23
C HIS A 29 2.31 -19.09 5.97
N LEU A 30 1.98 -18.74 4.73
CA LEU A 30 1.35 -17.46 4.38
C LEU A 30 -0.17 -17.65 4.43
N TYR A 31 -0.84 -16.89 5.29
CA TYR A 31 -2.29 -16.89 5.43
C TYR A 31 -2.90 -15.63 4.84
N VAL A 32 -4.09 -15.79 4.26
CA VAL A 32 -4.91 -14.72 3.75
C VAL A 32 -6.25 -14.79 4.44
N TYR A 33 -6.65 -13.71 5.08
CA TYR A 33 -7.87 -13.60 5.86
C TYR A 33 -8.86 -12.68 5.16
N TYR A 34 -10.16 -12.97 5.26
CA TYR A 34 -11.19 -11.99 4.94
C TYR A 34 -11.22 -10.89 5.99
N THR A 35 -11.13 -9.62 5.58
CA THR A 35 -11.18 -8.48 6.52
C THR A 35 -12.51 -8.42 7.29
N ALA A 36 -13.63 -8.77 6.65
CA ALA A 36 -14.95 -8.63 7.28
C ALA A 36 -15.21 -9.66 8.40
N THR A 37 -14.65 -10.86 8.29
CA THR A 37 -14.98 -11.99 9.19
C THR A 37 -13.76 -12.55 9.92
N LEU A 38 -12.54 -12.15 9.55
CA LEU A 38 -11.28 -12.71 10.04
C LEU A 38 -11.13 -14.23 9.83
N THR A 39 -11.92 -14.81 8.93
CA THR A 39 -11.78 -16.21 8.55
C THR A 39 -10.71 -16.37 7.46
N ILE A 40 -10.04 -17.52 7.44
CA ILE A 40 -8.98 -17.81 6.45
C ILE A 40 -9.64 -18.00 5.07
N ALA A 41 -9.29 -17.12 4.14
CA ALA A 41 -9.66 -17.20 2.73
C ALA A 41 -8.73 -18.14 1.95
N SER A 42 -7.43 -18.14 2.27
CA SER A 42 -6.43 -19.00 1.61
C SER A 42 -5.22 -19.24 2.51
N SER A 43 -4.57 -20.38 2.35
CA SER A 43 -3.31 -20.72 3.03
C SER A 43 -2.29 -21.27 2.04
N PHE A 44 -1.04 -20.85 2.18
CA PHE A 44 0.07 -21.27 1.35
C PHE A 44 1.21 -21.79 2.24
N PRO A 45 1.46 -23.11 2.30
CA PRO A 45 2.60 -23.64 3.05
C PRO A 45 3.91 -23.16 2.44
N LEU A 46 4.84 -22.76 3.31
CA LEU A 46 6.20 -22.35 3.01
C LEU A 46 7.13 -23.55 3.21
N ASP A 47 8.07 -23.78 2.29
CA ASP A 47 9.02 -24.88 2.46
C ASP A 47 10.02 -24.54 3.57
N ASN A 48 10.35 -25.48 4.45
CA ASN A 48 11.26 -25.26 5.59
C ASN A 48 12.68 -24.81 5.20
N SER A 49 13.14 -25.05 3.96
CA SER A 49 14.41 -24.51 3.45
C SER A 49 14.33 -23.02 3.07
N ASN A 50 13.11 -22.51 2.93
CA ASN A 50 12.73 -21.17 2.48
C ASN A 50 11.99 -20.39 3.57
N ALA A 51 11.65 -21.03 4.69
CA ALA A 51 11.16 -20.34 5.87
C ALA A 51 12.16 -19.24 6.22
N PRO A 52 11.70 -18.02 6.53
CA PRO A 52 12.56 -16.97 7.02
C PRO A 52 13.12 -17.45 8.36
N THR A 53 14.28 -18.11 8.31
CA THR A 53 14.93 -18.59 9.52
C THR A 53 15.14 -17.39 10.42
N THR A 54 14.98 -17.57 11.72
CA THR A 54 15.26 -16.54 12.73
C THR A 54 16.72 -16.03 12.71
N ARG A 55 17.57 -16.56 11.82
CA ARG A 55 18.92 -16.08 11.48
C ARG A 55 18.98 -15.13 10.28
N SER A 56 17.93 -15.00 9.48
CA SER A 56 17.82 -13.91 8.50
C SER A 56 17.79 -12.59 9.27
N THR A 57 18.79 -11.75 9.08
CA THR A 57 18.87 -10.43 9.74
C THR A 57 17.74 -9.49 9.32
N GLU A 58 17.05 -9.78 8.22
CA GLU A 58 15.95 -8.98 7.69
C GLU A 58 14.62 -9.75 7.64
N THR A 59 13.56 -9.09 8.11
CA THR A 59 12.20 -9.63 8.12
C THR A 59 11.58 -9.56 6.72
N PRO A 60 10.93 -10.64 6.25
CA PRO A 60 10.22 -10.61 4.96
C PRO A 60 9.16 -9.51 4.90
N THR A 61 8.85 -9.08 3.68
CA THR A 61 7.80 -8.10 3.40
C THR A 61 6.74 -8.69 2.49
N LEU A 62 5.48 -8.31 2.74
CA LEU A 62 4.31 -8.74 1.97
C LEU A 62 3.79 -7.56 1.14
N HIS A 63 3.66 -7.76 -0.16
CA HIS A 63 3.13 -6.78 -1.10
C HIS A 63 1.96 -7.38 -1.86
N TRP A 64 0.84 -6.68 -1.88
CA TRP A 64 -0.29 -7.08 -2.71
C TRP A 64 -0.11 -6.57 -4.13
N THR A 65 -0.59 -7.36 -5.10
CA THR A 65 -0.76 -6.83 -6.45
C THR A 65 -1.88 -5.78 -6.45
N PRO A 66 -1.84 -4.78 -7.34
CA PRO A 66 -2.85 -3.71 -7.38
C PRO A 66 -4.30 -4.19 -7.57
N CYS A 67 -4.50 -5.42 -8.06
CA CYS A 67 -5.82 -6.03 -8.24
C CYS A 67 -6.29 -6.87 -7.03
N SER A 68 -5.53 -6.94 -5.93
CA SER A 68 -5.85 -7.75 -4.74
C SER A 68 -5.96 -9.27 -4.99
N LEU A 69 -5.56 -9.79 -6.15
CA LEU A 69 -5.71 -11.21 -6.50
C LEU A 69 -4.46 -12.05 -6.24
N SER A 70 -3.32 -11.41 -5.99
CA SER A 70 -2.07 -12.09 -5.72
C SER A 70 -1.24 -11.35 -4.67
N ILE A 71 -0.39 -12.10 -3.98
CA ILE A 71 0.51 -11.61 -2.94
C ILE A 71 1.93 -11.95 -3.36
N ILE A 72 2.81 -10.96 -3.23
CA ILE A 72 4.24 -11.10 -3.37
C ILE A 72 4.85 -11.17 -1.98
N LEU A 73 5.55 -12.26 -1.69
CA LEU A 73 6.43 -12.41 -0.55
C LEU A 73 7.85 -12.05 -1.00
N GLN A 74 8.37 -10.95 -0.49
CA GLN A 74 9.74 -10.51 -0.72
C GLN A 74 10.60 -10.87 0.48
N THR A 75 11.73 -11.52 0.20
CA THR A 75 12.83 -11.70 1.14
C THR A 75 14.08 -11.04 0.57
N SER A 76 15.17 -11.00 1.32
CA SER A 76 16.45 -10.49 0.81
C SER A 76 17.06 -11.38 -0.30
N SER A 77 16.65 -12.64 -0.40
CA SER A 77 17.26 -13.65 -1.30
C SER A 77 16.31 -14.24 -2.33
N TYR A 78 15.00 -14.05 -2.21
CA TYR A 78 14.02 -14.51 -3.20
C TYR A 78 12.73 -13.72 -3.13
N VAL A 79 11.97 -13.77 -4.21
CA VAL A 79 10.59 -13.30 -4.33
C VAL A 79 9.71 -14.49 -4.66
N SER A 80 8.56 -14.63 -4.00
CA SER A 80 7.53 -15.60 -4.40
C SER A 80 6.19 -14.92 -4.63
N LEU A 81 5.50 -15.34 -5.70
CA LEU A 81 4.17 -14.87 -6.06
C LEU A 81 3.15 -15.98 -5.75
N HIS A 82 2.12 -15.61 -4.98
CA HIS A 82 1.04 -16.47 -4.54
C HIS A 82 -0.28 -15.93 -5.10
N SER A 83 -0.98 -16.72 -5.90
CA SER A 83 -2.28 -16.33 -6.47
C SER A 83 -3.44 -16.86 -5.64
N LEU A 84 -4.44 -16.02 -5.38
CA LEU A 84 -5.69 -16.43 -4.75
C LEU A 84 -6.58 -17.25 -5.70
N ALA A 85 -6.51 -16.96 -7.01
CA ALA A 85 -7.30 -17.66 -8.01
C ALA A 85 -6.77 -19.07 -8.31
N ASN A 86 -5.45 -19.27 -8.18
CA ASN A 86 -4.81 -20.55 -8.37
C ASN A 86 -3.79 -20.81 -7.25
N THR A 87 -4.26 -21.43 -6.17
CA THR A 87 -3.45 -21.70 -4.97
C THR A 87 -2.37 -22.75 -5.18
N ALA A 88 -2.48 -23.55 -6.25
CA ALA A 88 -1.46 -24.52 -6.65
C ALA A 88 -0.30 -23.86 -7.42
N SER A 89 -0.55 -22.73 -8.10
CA SER A 89 0.49 -22.00 -8.83
C SER A 89 1.41 -21.27 -7.86
N ARG A 90 2.70 -21.57 -7.93
CA ARG A 90 3.75 -20.90 -7.16
C ARG A 90 4.88 -20.52 -8.08
N VAL A 91 5.12 -19.22 -8.17
CA VAL A 91 6.26 -18.70 -8.91
C VAL A 91 7.28 -18.25 -7.89
N LYS A 92 8.49 -18.80 -7.96
CA LYS A 92 9.61 -18.42 -7.10
C LYS A 92 10.74 -17.88 -7.97
N ILE A 93 11.13 -16.65 -7.68
CA ILE A 93 12.26 -15.95 -8.27
C ILE A 93 13.36 -15.95 -7.20
N ALA A 94 14.28 -16.90 -7.30
CA ALA A 94 15.46 -16.92 -6.43
C ALA A 94 16.52 -15.96 -6.96
N ASN A 95 17.17 -15.25 -6.04
CA ASN A 95 18.41 -14.56 -6.35
C ASN A 95 19.45 -15.64 -6.70
N GLY A 96 19.89 -15.68 -7.96
CA GLY A 96 20.82 -16.71 -8.43
C GLY A 96 22.21 -16.58 -7.79
N SER A 97 23.19 -17.31 -8.32
CA SER A 97 24.60 -17.22 -7.89
C SER A 97 25.29 -15.91 -8.26
N ALA A 98 24.56 -14.94 -8.81
CA ALA A 98 25.10 -13.67 -9.27
C ALA A 98 25.24 -12.69 -8.10
N SER A 99 26.35 -11.94 -8.08
CA SER A 99 26.68 -10.91 -7.09
C SER A 99 25.82 -9.64 -7.24
N LEU A 100 24.51 -9.79 -7.45
CA LEU A 100 23.56 -8.68 -7.63
C LEU A 100 23.24 -7.98 -6.30
N GLY A 101 23.63 -8.57 -5.17
CA GLY A 101 23.27 -8.10 -3.84
C GLY A 101 21.87 -8.54 -3.44
N ARG A 102 21.33 -7.96 -2.37
CA ARG A 102 19.99 -8.29 -1.86
C ARG A 102 18.86 -7.71 -2.71
N ILE A 103 17.69 -8.35 -2.66
CA ILE A 103 16.47 -7.81 -3.29
C ILE A 103 15.95 -6.63 -2.46
N ALA A 104 16.06 -5.42 -3.01
CA ALA A 104 15.69 -4.19 -2.33
C ALA A 104 14.21 -3.84 -2.53
N SER A 105 13.66 -4.06 -3.72
CA SER A 105 12.25 -3.77 -4.01
C SER A 105 11.70 -4.65 -5.11
N VAL A 106 10.38 -4.87 -5.07
CA VAL A 106 9.64 -5.63 -6.07
C VAL A 106 8.31 -4.97 -6.37
N ASP A 107 7.83 -5.06 -7.61
CA ASP A 107 6.46 -4.69 -7.99
C ASP A 107 6.00 -5.46 -9.24
N VAL A 108 4.70 -5.48 -9.52
CA VAL A 108 4.12 -6.06 -10.74
C VAL A 108 4.11 -5.05 -11.88
N PHE A 109 4.63 -5.47 -13.03
CA PHE A 109 4.68 -4.71 -14.26
C PHE A 109 3.98 -5.48 -15.41
N GLY A 110 2.66 -5.34 -15.47
CA GLY A 110 1.81 -6.12 -16.38
C GLY A 110 1.65 -7.55 -15.86
N GLU A 111 2.05 -8.53 -16.66
CA GLU A 111 2.12 -9.95 -16.27
C GLU A 111 3.50 -10.34 -15.73
N ASN A 112 4.46 -9.40 -15.73
CA ASN A 112 5.83 -9.63 -15.32
C ASN A 112 6.10 -9.07 -13.93
N VAL A 113 7.20 -9.51 -13.31
CA VAL A 113 7.66 -9.00 -12.01
C VAL A 113 8.88 -8.13 -12.21
N PHE A 114 8.82 -6.91 -11.73
CA PHE A 114 9.91 -5.96 -11.70
C PHE A 114 10.66 -6.12 -10.38
N VAL A 115 11.98 -6.32 -10.45
CA VAL A 115 12.84 -6.52 -9.28
C VAL A 115 13.99 -5.53 -9.31
N VAL A 116 14.26 -4.90 -8.16
CA VAL A 116 15.37 -3.99 -7.92
C VAL A 116 16.26 -4.59 -6.85
N TRP A 117 17.56 -4.61 -7.10
CA TRP A 117 18.57 -5.05 -6.14
C TRP A 117 19.23 -3.88 -5.40
N GLU A 118 19.92 -4.17 -4.30
CA GLU A 118 20.46 -3.15 -3.36
C GLU A 118 21.45 -2.17 -4.00
N PHE A 119 22.10 -2.55 -5.10
CA PHE A 119 23.03 -1.70 -5.85
C PHE A 119 22.39 -1.07 -7.08
N GLY A 120 21.06 -0.98 -7.14
CA GLY A 120 20.34 -0.25 -8.18
C GLY A 120 20.10 -1.04 -9.47
N ARG A 121 20.71 -2.23 -9.66
CA ARG A 121 20.40 -3.09 -10.81
C ARG A 121 18.91 -3.45 -10.85
N VAL A 122 18.40 -3.63 -12.08
CA VAL A 122 16.98 -3.82 -12.33
C VAL A 122 16.73 -4.91 -13.36
N GLY A 123 15.75 -5.77 -13.07
CA GLY A 123 15.37 -6.88 -13.91
C GLY A 123 13.86 -7.04 -13.99
N VAL A 124 13.39 -7.45 -15.17
CA VAL A 124 12.01 -7.84 -15.42
C VAL A 124 11.97 -9.35 -15.61
N PHE A 125 11.24 -10.03 -14.73
CA PHE A 125 11.02 -11.46 -14.78
C PHE A 125 9.73 -11.76 -15.52
N GLU A 126 9.87 -12.39 -16.67
CA GLU A 126 8.75 -12.92 -17.46
C GLU A 126 8.28 -14.23 -16.83
N ILE A 127 7.16 -14.17 -16.10
CA ILE A 127 6.63 -15.31 -15.35
C ILE A 127 6.34 -16.48 -16.29
N ALA A 128 5.73 -16.22 -17.44
CA ALA A 128 5.31 -17.25 -18.40
C ALA A 128 6.48 -18.07 -18.94
N ARG A 129 7.67 -17.47 -19.08
CA ARG A 129 8.87 -18.12 -19.64
C ARG A 129 9.92 -18.47 -18.60
N GLY A 130 9.77 -18.00 -17.36
CA GLY A 130 10.80 -18.14 -16.32
C GLY A 130 12.11 -17.42 -16.68
N ARG A 131 12.05 -16.36 -17.49
CA ARG A 131 13.23 -15.64 -17.98
C ARG A 131 13.36 -14.28 -17.28
N VAL A 132 14.59 -13.92 -16.93
CA VAL A 132 14.93 -12.57 -16.50
C VAL A 132 15.56 -11.78 -17.64
N THR A 133 15.15 -10.53 -17.78
CA THR A 133 15.80 -9.55 -18.65
C THR A 133 16.27 -8.38 -17.79
N GLU A 134 17.58 -8.16 -17.71
CA GLU A 134 18.15 -6.96 -17.08
C GLU A 134 17.86 -5.76 -17.98
N ILE A 135 17.25 -4.72 -17.42
CA ILE A 135 16.77 -3.55 -18.18
C ILE A 135 17.55 -2.27 -17.87
N GLY A 136 18.45 -2.31 -16.90
CA GLY A 136 19.34 -1.21 -16.58
C GLY A 136 19.69 -1.12 -15.10
N GLU A 137 20.24 0.03 -14.72
CA GLU A 137 20.67 0.35 -13.36
C GLU A 137 20.09 1.70 -12.96
N LEU A 138 19.42 1.73 -11.80
CA LEU A 138 18.92 2.95 -11.19
C LEU A 138 20.07 3.79 -10.69
N LYS A 139 19.84 5.10 -10.66
CA LYS A 139 20.73 6.03 -9.98
C LYS A 139 20.77 5.71 -8.48
N THR A 140 21.95 5.31 -8.00
CA THR A 140 22.24 5.08 -6.58
C THR A 140 22.71 6.37 -5.90
N GLY A 141 22.73 6.40 -4.56
CA GLY A 141 23.17 7.58 -3.79
C GLY A 141 22.08 8.63 -3.57
N ILE A 142 20.95 8.48 -4.24
CA ILE A 142 19.69 9.12 -3.90
C ILE A 142 19.15 8.41 -2.65
N GLY A 143 18.93 9.12 -1.54
CA GLY A 143 18.74 8.54 -0.19
C GLY A 143 17.87 7.28 -0.07
N SER A 144 16.89 7.06 -0.97
CA SER A 144 16.22 5.77 -1.15
C SER A 144 16.13 5.38 -2.63
N LEU A 145 16.44 4.11 -2.96
CA LEU A 145 16.25 3.57 -4.31
C LEU A 145 14.78 3.63 -4.77
N LYS A 146 13.81 3.64 -3.86
CA LYS A 146 12.39 3.80 -4.21
C LYS A 146 12.08 5.17 -4.82
N SER A 147 12.92 6.17 -4.58
CA SER A 147 12.80 7.49 -5.20
C SER A 147 13.34 7.53 -6.63
N ALA A 148 14.03 6.48 -7.09
CA ALA A 148 14.64 6.42 -8.42
C ALA A 148 13.81 5.66 -9.46
N TRP A 149 12.62 5.14 -9.11
CA TRP A 149 11.73 4.47 -10.05
C TRP A 149 10.26 4.59 -9.64
N GLY A 150 9.36 4.34 -10.57
CA GLY A 150 7.92 4.31 -10.29
C GLY A 150 7.11 3.78 -11.46
N ILE A 151 6.02 3.08 -11.17
CA ILE A 151 5.11 2.53 -12.18
C ILE A 151 3.84 3.38 -12.25
N ARG A 152 3.58 3.96 -13.42
CA ARG A 152 2.30 4.57 -13.76
C ARG A 152 1.24 3.50 -13.89
N ARG A 153 0.16 3.65 -13.13
CA ARG A 153 -0.99 2.74 -13.16
C ARG A 153 -2.25 3.47 -13.63
N VAL A 154 -2.96 2.89 -14.59
CA VAL A 154 -4.25 3.38 -15.07
C VAL A 154 -5.29 2.32 -14.79
N LYS A 155 -6.30 2.65 -13.99
CA LYS A 155 -7.34 1.69 -13.53
C LYS A 155 -6.72 0.43 -12.92
N GLY A 156 -5.66 0.59 -12.12
CA GLY A 156 -4.92 -0.49 -11.46
C GLY A 156 -3.93 -1.26 -12.34
N ARG A 157 -3.93 -1.05 -13.67
CA ARG A 157 -3.01 -1.75 -14.59
C ARG A 157 -1.70 -0.98 -14.74
N ALA A 158 -0.58 -1.69 -14.68
CA ALA A 158 0.73 -1.11 -15.01
C ALA A 158 0.74 -0.70 -16.49
N GLU A 159 1.17 0.52 -16.80
CA GLU A 159 1.34 0.95 -18.19
C GLU A 159 2.79 1.36 -18.48
N VAL A 160 3.33 2.27 -17.67
CA VAL A 160 4.67 2.83 -17.87
C VAL A 160 5.52 2.64 -16.62
N LEU A 161 6.69 2.06 -16.77
CA LEU A 161 7.74 2.07 -15.75
C LEU A 161 8.68 3.23 -16.07
N ALA A 162 8.83 4.18 -15.14
CA ALA A 162 9.84 5.22 -15.21
C ALA A 162 11.01 4.89 -14.28
N MET A 163 12.23 5.09 -14.78
CA MET A 163 13.47 4.83 -14.07
C MET A 163 14.39 6.06 -14.24
N LEU A 164 14.91 6.55 -13.12
CA LEU A 164 15.99 7.52 -13.10
C LEU A 164 17.31 6.77 -13.05
N CYS A 165 18.09 6.90 -14.10
CA CYS A 165 19.38 6.25 -14.30
C CYS A 165 20.50 7.31 -14.35
N ARG A 166 21.75 6.89 -14.17
CA ARG A 166 22.92 7.75 -14.38
C ARG A 166 23.79 7.16 -15.49
N THR A 167 23.96 7.90 -16.58
CA THR A 167 24.80 7.47 -17.71
C THR A 167 25.82 8.57 -18.02
N ALA A 168 27.10 8.22 -18.07
CA ALA A 168 28.20 9.16 -18.36
C ALA A 168 28.15 10.44 -17.50
N ALA A 169 27.95 10.26 -16.18
CA ALA A 169 27.78 11.33 -15.19
C ALA A 169 26.53 12.21 -15.32
N THR A 170 25.70 12.01 -16.35
CA THR A 170 24.43 12.72 -16.55
C THR A 170 23.23 11.92 -16.08
N ASP A 171 22.19 12.62 -15.65
CA ASP A 171 20.92 12.02 -15.25
C ASP A 171 20.05 11.74 -16.47
N VAL A 172 19.46 10.55 -16.49
CA VAL A 172 18.68 10.05 -17.61
C VAL A 172 17.37 9.47 -17.10
N LEU A 173 16.26 9.90 -17.69
CA LEU A 173 14.94 9.32 -17.50
C LEU A 173 14.73 8.25 -18.57
N SER A 174 14.63 6.99 -18.16
CA SER A 174 14.27 5.87 -19.02
C SER A 174 12.82 5.46 -18.75
N MET A 175 12.00 5.33 -19.79
CA MET A 175 10.63 4.85 -19.67
C MET A 175 10.36 3.64 -20.53
N ILE A 176 9.69 2.65 -19.93
CA ILE A 176 9.42 1.33 -20.52
C ILE A 176 7.92 1.08 -20.47
N LEU A 177 7.34 0.62 -21.59
CA LEU A 177 5.94 0.20 -21.67
C LEU A 177 5.80 -1.28 -21.36
N THR A 178 4.71 -1.68 -20.73
CA THR A 178 4.38 -3.10 -20.63
C THR A 178 3.89 -3.63 -22.00
N PRO A 179 4.22 -4.88 -22.40
CA PRO A 179 5.09 -5.87 -21.75
C PRO A 179 6.56 -5.79 -22.19
N SER A 180 6.98 -4.69 -22.81
CA SER A 180 8.34 -4.51 -23.30
C SER A 180 9.37 -4.49 -22.16
N THR A 181 10.59 -4.90 -22.49
CA THR A 181 11.77 -4.75 -21.64
C THR A 181 12.75 -3.70 -22.18
N THR A 182 12.45 -3.12 -23.35
CA THR A 182 13.25 -2.05 -23.94
C THR A 182 12.57 -0.71 -23.71
N PRO A 183 13.32 0.35 -23.36
CA PRO A 183 12.77 1.69 -23.25
C PRO A 183 12.16 2.15 -24.57
N PHE A 184 10.99 2.78 -24.52
CA PHE A 184 10.41 3.46 -25.69
C PHE A 184 10.88 4.91 -25.78
N THR A 185 11.30 5.49 -24.64
CA THR A 185 11.90 6.81 -24.59
C THR A 185 13.00 6.83 -23.53
N THR A 186 14.04 7.60 -23.82
CA THR A 186 15.17 7.84 -22.92
C THR A 186 15.57 9.29 -23.11
N VAL A 187 15.49 10.08 -22.03
CA VAL A 187 15.60 11.54 -22.08
C VAL A 187 16.66 11.99 -21.09
N HIS A 188 17.59 12.84 -21.54
CA HIS A 188 18.50 13.53 -20.64
C HIS A 188 17.72 14.53 -19.79
N VAL A 189 17.89 14.43 -18.48
CA VAL A 189 17.23 15.33 -17.53
C VAL A 189 18.17 16.50 -17.27
N PRO A 190 17.71 17.76 -17.39
CA PRO A 190 18.55 18.93 -17.19
C PRO A 190 18.77 19.23 -15.70
N THR A 191 19.26 18.24 -14.96
CA THR A 191 19.53 18.29 -13.51
C THR A 191 21.02 18.33 -13.23
N ILE A 192 21.41 18.93 -12.10
CA ILE A 192 22.76 18.80 -11.55
C ILE A 192 22.93 17.40 -10.94
N ASP A 193 21.97 17.02 -10.09
CA ASP A 193 21.93 15.71 -9.44
C ASP A 193 20.51 15.40 -8.97
N ALA A 194 19.70 14.80 -9.85
CA ALA A 194 18.33 14.37 -9.57
C ALA A 194 18.22 13.52 -8.29
N GLN A 195 17.31 13.91 -7.39
CA GLN A 195 17.10 13.36 -6.05
C GLN A 195 15.81 12.56 -5.89
N SER A 196 14.81 12.72 -6.76
CA SER A 196 13.65 11.82 -6.76
C SER A 196 12.83 11.95 -8.02
N LEU A 197 12.07 10.91 -8.34
CA LEU A 197 10.99 10.95 -9.31
C LEU A 197 9.67 10.54 -8.64
N ALA A 198 8.57 11.15 -9.09
CA ALA A 198 7.23 10.82 -8.58
C ALA A 198 6.15 11.02 -9.64
N TRP A 199 5.28 10.02 -9.79
CA TRP A 199 4.10 10.10 -10.64
C TRP A 199 2.98 10.88 -9.95
N SER A 200 2.25 11.69 -10.70
CA SER A 200 0.99 12.28 -10.23
C SER A 200 -0.04 11.17 -9.97
N PRO A 201 -0.98 11.34 -9.01
CA PRO A 201 -2.06 10.40 -8.77
C PRO A 201 -2.93 10.11 -9.99
N SER A 202 -3.08 11.10 -10.87
CA SER A 202 -3.78 10.97 -12.16
C SER A 202 -2.99 10.19 -13.22
N GLY A 203 -1.71 9.90 -12.96
CA GLY A 203 -0.77 9.29 -13.89
C GLY A 203 -0.42 10.18 -15.10
N LYS A 204 -0.94 11.41 -15.21
CA LYS A 204 -0.72 12.26 -16.38
C LYS A 204 0.67 12.89 -16.40
N TRP A 205 1.25 13.10 -15.22
CA TRP A 205 2.48 13.85 -15.03
C TRP A 205 3.50 13.04 -14.24
N LEU A 206 4.77 13.26 -14.57
CA LEU A 206 5.92 12.78 -13.81
C LEU A 206 6.75 14.00 -13.43
N SER A 207 7.13 14.11 -12.15
CA SER A 207 8.07 15.12 -11.69
C SER A 207 9.40 14.49 -11.32
N ILE A 208 10.49 15.20 -11.62
CA ILE A 208 11.84 14.90 -11.16
C ILE A 208 12.32 16.08 -10.33
N LEU A 209 12.69 15.83 -9.08
CA LEU A 209 13.27 16.81 -8.16
C LEU A 209 14.79 16.74 -8.29
N ASP A 210 15.43 17.90 -8.49
CA ASP A 210 16.88 18.06 -8.52
C ASP A 210 17.46 18.21 -7.10
N THR A 211 18.79 18.26 -7.01
CA THR A 211 19.48 18.63 -5.78
C THR A 211 19.08 20.04 -5.33
N PRO A 212 18.97 20.29 -4.02
CA PRO A 212 18.70 21.63 -3.50
C PRO A 212 19.73 22.69 -3.95
N LEU A 213 20.93 22.26 -4.35
CA LEU A 213 21.98 23.13 -4.86
C LEU A 213 21.70 23.67 -6.28
N SER A 214 20.65 23.22 -6.95
CA SER A 214 20.27 23.74 -8.27
C SER A 214 19.61 25.12 -8.20
N ALA A 215 19.10 25.51 -7.04
CA ALA A 215 18.56 26.83 -6.83
C ALA A 215 19.64 27.92 -7.01
N PRO A 216 19.26 29.11 -7.51
CA PRO A 216 17.89 29.55 -7.80
C PRO A 216 17.37 29.15 -9.19
N ASN A 217 18.07 28.24 -9.89
CA ASN A 217 17.58 27.71 -11.16
C ASN A 217 16.46 26.69 -10.95
N SER A 218 16.02 26.10 -12.06
CA SER A 218 15.02 25.04 -12.08
C SER A 218 15.40 23.86 -11.17
N ALA A 219 14.59 23.63 -10.13
CA ALA A 219 14.79 22.57 -9.15
C ALA A 219 13.84 21.39 -9.35
N VAL A 220 12.75 21.56 -10.10
CA VAL A 220 11.79 20.51 -10.42
C VAL A 220 11.52 20.51 -11.92
N HIS A 221 11.55 19.33 -12.53
CA HIS A 221 11.29 19.14 -13.96
C HIS A 221 10.06 18.26 -14.15
N ILE A 222 9.10 18.73 -14.95
CA ILE A 222 7.84 18.06 -15.19
C ILE A 222 7.83 17.47 -16.60
N TYR A 223 7.44 16.20 -16.68
CA TYR A 223 7.30 15.43 -17.90
C TYR A 223 5.88 14.91 -18.03
N THR A 224 5.44 14.74 -19.28
CA THR A 224 4.22 13.99 -19.62
C THR A 224 4.46 12.49 -19.45
N ALA A 225 3.37 11.71 -19.40
CA ALA A 225 3.45 10.25 -19.32
C ALA A 225 4.21 9.59 -20.49
N ASP A 226 4.31 10.26 -21.63
CA ASP A 226 5.04 9.81 -22.82
C ASP A 226 6.54 10.21 -22.80
N GLY A 227 6.99 10.87 -21.72
CA GLY A 227 8.38 11.30 -21.55
C GLY A 227 8.71 12.64 -22.18
N ASN A 228 7.74 13.37 -22.75
CA ASN A 228 8.00 14.72 -23.25
C ASN A 228 8.15 15.70 -22.09
N PHE A 229 9.23 16.50 -22.12
CA PHE A 229 9.43 17.61 -21.19
C PHE A 229 8.33 18.66 -21.36
N TYR A 230 7.69 19.03 -20.25
CA TYR A 230 6.63 20.03 -20.23
C TYR A 230 7.14 21.38 -19.73
N ARG A 231 7.73 21.42 -18.53
CA ARG A 231 8.16 22.65 -17.86
C ARG A 231 9.12 22.33 -16.71
N SER A 232 9.91 23.32 -16.31
CA SER A 232 10.62 23.33 -15.03
C SER A 232 10.13 24.41 -14.07
N TYR A 233 10.27 24.18 -12.78
CA TYR A 233 9.99 25.15 -11.71
C TYR A 233 11.20 25.29 -10.75
N PRO A 234 11.60 26.51 -10.36
CA PRO A 234 11.21 27.77 -11.00
C PRO A 234 11.63 27.80 -12.49
N PRO A 235 11.00 28.63 -13.32
CA PRO A 235 11.42 28.80 -14.71
C PRO A 235 12.89 29.24 -14.76
N ALA A 236 13.67 28.73 -15.71
CA ALA A 236 15.05 29.15 -15.88
C ALA A 236 15.10 30.68 -16.13
N SER A 237 15.71 31.42 -15.21
CA SER A 237 15.93 32.87 -15.38
C SER A 237 17.09 33.10 -16.33
N SER A 238 16.91 33.99 -17.31
CA SER A 238 17.99 34.47 -18.18
C SER A 238 18.83 35.60 -17.55
N ALA A 239 18.42 36.10 -16.38
CA ALA A 239 19.10 37.18 -15.70
C ALA A 239 20.25 36.64 -14.84
N PRO A 240 21.39 37.35 -14.74
CA PRO A 240 22.43 37.00 -13.78
C PRO A 240 21.81 37.01 -12.39
N VAL A 241 21.82 35.84 -11.77
CA VAL A 241 21.40 35.62 -10.40
C VAL A 241 22.24 36.55 -9.53
N GLU A 242 21.63 37.60 -8.97
CA GLU A 242 22.21 38.25 -7.79
C GLU A 242 22.44 37.14 -6.76
N GLU A 243 23.62 37.12 -6.13
CA GLU A 243 24.18 36.05 -5.27
C GLU A 243 23.35 35.76 -3.99
N THR A 244 22.05 35.59 -4.11
CA THR A 244 21.21 35.03 -3.08
C THR A 244 21.34 33.52 -3.20
N TYR A 245 22.30 32.97 -2.44
CA TYR A 245 22.48 31.53 -2.25
C TYR A 245 21.27 30.96 -1.49
N ALA A 246 20.14 30.83 -2.17
CA ALA A 246 18.97 30.13 -1.67
C ALA A 246 19.05 28.66 -2.08
N LEU A 247 18.78 27.75 -1.13
CA LEU A 247 18.64 26.33 -1.43
C LEU A 247 17.24 26.06 -1.99
N GLY A 248 17.17 25.12 -2.93
CA GLY A 248 15.93 24.68 -3.56
C GLY A 248 15.09 23.77 -2.68
N PRO A 249 13.96 23.28 -3.21
CA PRO A 249 13.12 22.31 -2.53
C PRO A 249 13.88 21.03 -2.18
N LEU A 250 13.67 20.55 -0.95
CA LEU A 250 14.24 19.32 -0.44
C LEU A 250 13.36 18.10 -0.74
N ARG A 251 12.04 18.29 -0.84
CA ARG A 251 11.06 17.22 -1.06
C ARG A 251 9.89 17.68 -1.90
N GLN A 252 9.22 16.70 -2.50
CA GLN A 252 8.00 16.89 -3.26
C GLN A 252 6.90 15.92 -2.81
N ALA A 253 5.64 16.35 -2.92
CA ALA A 253 4.48 15.49 -2.70
C ALA A 253 3.37 15.85 -3.69
N TRP A 254 2.78 14.82 -4.33
CA TRP A 254 1.63 15.03 -5.20
C TRP A 254 0.32 14.94 -4.43
N GLY A 255 -0.56 15.90 -4.68
CA GLY A 255 -1.99 15.83 -4.41
C GLY A 255 -2.78 15.57 -5.70
N SER A 256 -4.10 15.62 -5.60
CA SER A 256 -5.01 15.49 -6.75
C SER A 256 -4.85 16.65 -7.74
N ASN A 257 -4.76 17.87 -7.21
CA ASN A 257 -4.75 19.12 -7.98
C ASN A 257 -3.45 19.93 -7.83
N HIS A 258 -2.59 19.55 -6.90
CA HIS A 258 -1.39 20.29 -6.53
C HIS A 258 -0.13 19.41 -6.51
N LEU A 259 1.02 20.02 -6.75
CA LEU A 259 2.34 19.48 -6.43
C LEU A 259 2.94 20.37 -5.33
N ALA A 260 3.10 19.83 -4.13
CA ALA A 260 3.73 20.52 -3.01
C ALA A 260 5.25 20.35 -3.06
N LEU A 261 5.96 21.45 -2.81
CA LEU A 261 7.41 21.50 -2.71
C LEU A 261 7.78 22.01 -1.31
N ALA A 262 8.50 21.19 -0.54
CA ALA A 262 9.04 21.60 0.76
C ALA A 262 10.39 22.27 0.54
N ASN A 263 10.46 23.57 0.79
CA ASN A 263 11.65 24.37 0.60
C ASN A 263 12.59 24.24 1.81
N ALA A 264 13.88 24.49 1.57
CA ALA A 264 14.92 24.37 2.60
C ALA A 264 14.76 25.40 3.73
N ASP A 265 14.07 26.51 3.47
CA ASP A 265 13.76 27.56 4.46
C ASP A 265 12.54 27.22 5.34
N GLY A 266 11.87 26.09 5.12
CA GLY A 266 10.66 25.72 5.86
C GLY A 266 9.35 26.12 5.19
N SER A 267 9.38 26.92 4.12
CA SER A 267 8.17 27.21 3.35
C SER A 267 7.72 26.01 2.53
N ILE A 268 6.42 25.96 2.19
CA ILE A 268 5.85 24.95 1.29
C ILE A 268 5.15 25.65 0.14
N THR A 269 5.67 25.47 -1.07
CA THR A 269 5.05 26.02 -2.29
C THR A 269 4.14 25.00 -2.95
N LEU A 270 2.90 25.39 -3.26
CA LEU A 270 1.95 24.58 -4.02
C LEU A 270 1.93 25.03 -5.48
N LEU A 271 2.26 24.11 -6.38
CA LEU A 271 2.11 24.31 -7.82
C LEU A 271 0.78 23.70 -8.31
N ALA A 272 0.06 24.39 -9.19
CA ALA A 272 -1.08 23.80 -9.88
C ALA A 272 -0.64 22.66 -10.80
N THR A 273 -1.36 21.54 -10.80
CA THR A 273 -1.11 20.41 -11.73
C THR A 273 -1.41 20.71 -13.20
N THR A 274 -2.07 21.84 -13.50
CA THR A 274 -2.46 22.24 -14.86
C THR A 274 -1.42 23.13 -15.53
N THR A 275 -0.83 24.06 -14.79
CA THR A 275 0.12 25.06 -15.29
C THR A 275 1.53 24.91 -14.71
N PHE A 276 1.65 24.21 -13.58
CA PHE A 276 2.86 24.15 -12.74
C PHE A 276 3.39 25.52 -12.33
N SER A 277 2.48 26.49 -12.19
CA SER A 277 2.76 27.79 -11.56
C SER A 277 2.39 27.74 -10.07
N PRO A 278 3.06 28.52 -9.21
CA PRO A 278 2.67 28.68 -7.82
C PRO A 278 1.23 29.19 -7.72
N VAL A 279 0.45 28.56 -6.85
CA VAL A 279 -0.92 28.98 -6.51
C VAL A 279 -0.95 29.55 -5.10
N CYS A 280 -0.21 28.93 -4.19
CA CYS A 280 -0.14 29.34 -2.79
C CYS A 280 1.20 28.90 -2.19
N THR A 281 1.71 29.66 -1.24
CA THR A 281 2.89 29.32 -0.46
C THR A 281 2.54 29.43 1.01
N PHE A 282 2.78 28.35 1.76
CA PHE A 282 2.77 28.38 3.21
C PHE A 282 4.14 28.87 3.69
N GLU A 283 4.16 30.01 4.38
CA GLU A 283 5.36 30.59 4.96
C GLU A 283 5.20 30.63 6.48
N PRO A 284 5.92 29.77 7.24
CA PRO A 284 5.81 29.69 8.69
C PRO A 284 5.80 31.07 9.39
N TRP A 285 6.70 31.96 8.96
CA TRP A 285 6.97 33.25 9.61
C TRP A 285 5.95 34.37 9.28
N THR A 286 5.03 34.16 8.34
CA THR A 286 3.99 35.16 7.99
C THR A 286 2.63 34.87 8.61
N ILE A 287 2.49 33.72 9.26
CA ILE A 287 1.24 33.24 9.83
C ILE A 287 0.86 34.09 11.05
N ALA A 288 -0.34 34.66 11.01
CA ALA A 288 -0.90 35.38 12.15
C ALA A 288 -1.54 34.38 13.15
N GLU A 289 -1.66 34.79 14.42
CA GLU A 289 -2.38 33.99 15.43
C GLU A 289 -3.83 33.68 15.01
N ASP A 290 -4.46 34.57 14.24
CA ASP A 290 -5.82 34.41 13.73
C ASP A 290 -5.95 33.33 12.63
N ASP A 291 -4.85 32.92 12.02
CA ASP A 291 -4.82 31.82 11.04
C ASP A 291 -4.70 30.45 11.73
N ILE A 292 -4.30 30.43 13.00
CA ILE A 292 -4.17 29.22 13.81
C ILE A 292 -5.54 28.90 14.40
N SER A 293 -6.17 27.85 13.87
CA SER A 293 -7.53 27.47 14.25
C SER A 293 -7.56 26.65 15.55
N ALA A 294 -6.53 25.85 15.80
CA ALA A 294 -6.39 25.11 17.05
C ALA A 294 -5.00 24.54 17.25
N VAL A 295 -4.54 24.58 18.50
CA VAL A 295 -3.35 23.87 18.96
C VAL A 295 -3.74 22.83 20.01
N TYR A 296 -3.31 21.59 19.82
CA TYR A 296 -3.48 20.51 20.80
C TYR A 296 -2.12 19.94 21.18
N ARG A 297 -1.95 19.69 22.48
CA ARG A 297 -0.76 19.04 23.02
C ARG A 297 -1.13 17.79 23.80
N GLU A 298 -0.45 16.70 23.49
CA GLU A 298 -0.53 15.48 24.28
C GLU A 298 0.20 15.66 25.62
N GLN A 299 -0.48 15.35 26.73
CA GLN A 299 0.15 15.23 28.03
C GLN A 299 0.12 13.78 28.48
N VAL A 300 1.25 13.32 29.02
CA VAL A 300 1.39 11.97 29.56
C VAL A 300 1.67 12.08 31.05
N SER A 301 0.80 11.49 31.86
CA SER A 301 0.94 11.45 33.32
C SER A 301 2.11 10.55 33.71
N GLY A 302 2.62 10.69 34.95
CA GLY A 302 3.63 9.76 35.49
C GLY A 302 3.16 8.30 35.59
N LYS A 303 1.85 8.04 35.45
CA LYS A 303 1.26 6.70 35.39
C LYS A 303 1.08 6.18 33.95
N GLY A 304 1.41 6.99 32.95
CA GLY A 304 1.22 6.67 31.54
C GLY A 304 -0.16 7.01 30.99
N ASP A 305 -1.01 7.70 31.77
CA ASP A 305 -2.32 8.16 31.28
C ASP A 305 -2.11 9.30 30.28
N ARG A 306 -2.77 9.21 29.13
CA ARG A 306 -2.61 10.17 28.02
C ARG A 306 -3.87 10.98 27.85
N ASN A 307 -3.73 12.29 27.76
CA ASN A 307 -4.80 13.19 27.42
C ASN A 307 -4.32 14.25 26.43
N TRP A 308 -5.27 14.93 25.79
CA TRP A 308 -5.00 16.05 24.90
C TRP A 308 -5.53 17.32 25.53
N THR A 309 -4.66 18.31 25.64
CA THR A 309 -5.00 19.64 26.12
C THR A 309 -5.16 20.58 24.93
N TYR A 310 -6.30 21.26 24.86
CA TYR A 310 -6.53 22.34 23.91
C TYR A 310 -5.86 23.62 24.41
N LEU A 311 -5.03 24.24 23.57
CA LEU A 311 -4.26 25.43 23.90
C LEU A 311 -4.78 26.69 23.19
N GLY A 312 -5.95 26.62 22.54
CA GLY A 312 -6.49 27.76 21.80
C GLY A 312 -5.78 27.96 20.45
N ASN A 313 -5.56 29.23 20.11
CA ASN A 313 -4.93 29.65 18.85
C ASN A 313 -3.40 29.76 18.93
N GLY A 314 -2.78 29.39 20.05
CA GLY A 314 -1.33 29.47 20.16
C GLY A 314 -0.79 29.17 21.54
N ASP A 315 0.46 28.73 21.57
CA ASP A 315 1.30 28.66 22.75
C ASP A 315 2.76 29.01 22.39
N ASP A 316 3.64 29.15 23.37
CA ASP A 316 5.05 29.51 23.13
C ASP A 316 5.74 28.54 22.15
N SER A 317 5.37 27.26 22.15
CA SER A 317 5.95 26.26 21.24
C SER A 317 5.46 26.41 19.80
N THR A 318 4.21 26.83 19.61
CA THR A 318 3.62 27.11 18.31
C THR A 318 4.30 28.32 17.69
N SER A 319 4.56 29.36 18.48
CA SER A 319 5.32 30.53 18.03
C SER A 319 6.75 30.18 17.65
N GLN A 320 7.41 29.29 18.40
CA GLN A 320 8.75 28.77 18.05
C GLN A 320 8.74 27.94 16.77
N LEU A 321 7.72 27.08 16.58
CA LEU A 321 7.54 26.28 15.39
C LEU A 321 7.38 27.16 14.13
N LEU A 322 6.48 28.14 14.20
CA LEU A 322 6.17 29.04 13.08
C LEU A 322 7.31 30.03 12.77
N SER A 323 8.13 30.38 13.76
CA SER A 323 9.34 31.20 13.53
C SER A 323 10.57 30.39 13.13
N SER A 324 10.49 29.06 13.09
CA SER A 324 11.61 28.20 12.71
C SER A 324 11.74 28.05 11.19
N TYR A 325 12.98 28.10 10.69
CA TYR A 325 13.32 27.73 9.31
C TYR A 325 13.45 26.20 9.19
N SER A 326 12.38 25.47 9.50
CA SER A 326 12.39 24.02 9.55
C SER A 326 11.69 23.38 8.34
N PRO A 327 12.42 22.69 7.45
CA PRO A 327 11.83 22.05 6.29
C PRO A 327 10.91 20.89 6.68
N ALA A 328 9.92 20.61 5.83
CA ALA A 328 9.03 19.47 6.02
C ALA A 328 9.72 18.14 5.65
N ILE A 329 9.74 17.17 6.57
CA ILE A 329 10.33 15.84 6.34
C ILE A 329 9.34 14.83 5.76
N GLU A 330 8.04 15.07 5.95
CA GLU A 330 6.95 14.31 5.35
C GLU A 330 5.81 15.28 5.02
N MET A 331 5.17 15.07 3.87
CA MET A 331 3.99 15.83 3.42
C MET A 331 2.97 14.86 2.82
N LYS A 332 1.70 14.99 3.19
CA LYS A 332 0.60 14.16 2.69
C LYS A 332 -0.64 15.01 2.45
N PHE A 333 -1.20 14.93 1.25
CA PHE A 333 -2.52 15.48 0.96
C PHE A 333 -3.61 14.52 1.43
N ASP A 334 -4.73 15.09 1.88
CA ASP A 334 -5.95 14.32 2.11
C ASP A 334 -6.58 13.85 0.79
N ALA A 335 -7.58 12.97 0.88
CA ALA A 335 -8.23 12.40 -0.29
C ALA A 335 -8.86 13.45 -1.24
N ALA A 336 -9.34 14.57 -0.69
CA ALA A 336 -9.93 15.64 -1.48
C ALA A 336 -8.90 16.67 -2.00
N GLY A 337 -7.67 16.68 -1.45
CA GLY A 337 -6.68 17.71 -1.72
C GLY A 337 -7.00 19.07 -1.10
N LYS A 338 -7.84 19.11 -0.05
CA LYS A 338 -8.20 20.31 0.72
C LYS A 338 -7.24 20.57 1.87
N PHE A 339 -6.59 19.53 2.39
CA PHE A 339 -5.68 19.62 3.53
C PHE A 339 -4.32 19.03 3.18
N LEU A 340 -3.27 19.68 3.65
CA LEU A 340 -1.91 19.17 3.64
C LEU A 340 -1.45 18.96 5.08
N ALA A 341 -1.18 17.71 5.46
CA ALA A 341 -0.50 17.40 6.72
C ALA A 341 0.99 17.28 6.45
N PHE A 342 1.81 17.89 7.30
CA PHE A 342 3.25 17.80 7.23
C PHE A 342 3.91 17.81 8.61
N ARG A 343 5.17 17.38 8.65
CA ARG A 343 6.00 17.41 9.86
C ARG A 343 7.26 18.23 9.64
N PRO A 344 7.51 19.26 10.46
CA PRO A 344 8.79 19.98 10.45
C PRO A 344 9.93 19.11 10.97
N GLU A 345 11.13 19.27 10.42
CA GLU A 345 12.34 18.52 10.82
C GLU A 345 12.78 18.80 12.25
N ALA A 346 12.68 20.06 12.70
CA ALA A 346 13.13 20.52 14.01
C ALA A 346 12.17 20.10 15.14
N PHE A 347 10.93 19.75 14.78
CA PHE A 347 9.86 19.36 15.70
C PHE A 347 9.22 18.05 15.22
N PRO A 348 9.97 16.93 15.23
CA PRO A 348 9.52 15.66 14.63
C PRO A 348 8.30 15.03 15.34
N GLU A 349 7.98 15.46 16.55
CA GLU A 349 6.77 15.17 17.33
C GLU A 349 5.55 16.01 16.93
N THR A 350 5.73 17.05 16.10
CA THR A 350 4.66 17.96 15.71
C THR A 350 4.10 17.63 14.34
N VAL A 351 2.78 17.67 14.22
CA VAL A 351 2.04 17.57 12.96
C VAL A 351 1.32 18.88 12.72
N VAL A 352 1.60 19.50 11.58
CA VAL A 352 0.90 20.69 11.12
C VAL A 352 -0.06 20.27 10.02
N VAL A 353 -1.31 20.69 10.14
CA VAL A 353 -2.33 20.50 9.10
C VAL A 353 -2.75 21.85 8.58
N TRP A 354 -2.48 22.07 7.30
CA TRP A 354 -2.81 23.29 6.59
C TRP A 354 -4.04 23.09 5.71
N LYS A 355 -5.11 23.87 5.92
CA LYS A 355 -6.23 24.01 4.99
C LYS A 355 -5.76 24.83 3.80
N ILE A 356 -5.75 24.21 2.63
CA ILE A 356 -5.31 24.84 1.39
C ILE A 356 -6.40 25.84 0.96
N PRO A 357 -6.08 27.12 0.77
CA PRO A 357 -7.04 28.09 0.29
C PRO A 357 -7.63 27.67 -1.06
N SER A 358 -8.96 27.71 -1.19
CA SER A 358 -9.61 27.35 -2.45
C SER A 358 -9.28 28.40 -3.52
N SER A 359 -8.46 28.04 -4.50
CA SER A 359 -8.23 28.91 -5.66
C SER A 359 -9.41 28.78 -6.61
N LYS A 360 -10.43 29.65 -6.49
CA LYS A 360 -11.40 29.80 -7.58
C LYS A 360 -10.66 30.35 -8.81
N PRO A 361 -10.90 29.81 -10.02
CA PRO A 361 -10.41 30.45 -11.23
C PRO A 361 -11.03 31.85 -11.32
N ILE A 362 -10.18 32.86 -11.56
CA ILE A 362 -10.51 34.30 -11.64
C ILE A 362 -11.64 34.61 -12.65
N PHE A 363 -12.06 33.65 -13.46
CA PHE A 363 -13.15 33.78 -14.45
C PHE A 363 -14.57 33.51 -13.90
N ALA A 364 -14.73 33.15 -12.63
CA ALA A 364 -16.05 33.12 -12.01
C ALA A 364 -16.53 34.57 -11.76
N SER A 365 -17.67 34.91 -12.34
CA SER A 365 -18.46 36.16 -12.22
C SER A 365 -18.08 37.11 -11.07
N ALA A 366 -18.03 38.41 -11.38
CA ALA A 366 -17.91 39.53 -10.44
C ALA A 366 -19.18 39.71 -9.58
N THR A 367 -19.58 38.64 -8.89
CA THR A 367 -20.60 38.66 -7.84
C THR A 367 -19.86 38.81 -6.52
N GLU A 368 -20.34 39.68 -5.63
CA GLU A 368 -19.76 39.83 -4.29
C GLU A 368 -19.69 38.45 -3.62
N PRO A 369 -18.53 38.06 -3.07
CA PRO A 369 -18.39 36.75 -2.43
C PRO A 369 -19.37 36.68 -1.25
N GLU A 370 -20.22 35.66 -1.25
CA GLU A 370 -21.08 35.33 -0.09
C GLU A 370 -20.19 35.05 1.14
N GLU A 371 -20.72 35.19 2.36
CA GLU A 371 -19.94 35.03 3.60
C GLU A 371 -19.21 33.67 3.67
N GLU A 372 -19.82 32.60 3.15
CA GLU A 372 -19.21 31.27 3.02
C GLU A 372 -17.97 31.26 2.10
N GLU A 373 -17.93 32.13 1.08
CA GLU A 373 -16.80 32.21 0.13
C GLU A 373 -15.60 32.94 0.71
N ILE A 374 -15.83 33.87 1.64
CA ILE A 374 -14.77 34.60 2.36
C ILE A 374 -14.08 33.64 3.35
N GLU A 375 -14.85 32.78 4.02
CA GLU A 375 -14.34 31.79 4.98
C GLU A 375 -13.51 30.69 4.30
N ASP A 376 -13.83 30.36 3.04
CA ASP A 376 -13.08 29.38 2.24
C ASP A 376 -11.76 29.89 1.65
N GLN A 377 -11.53 31.21 1.67
CA GLN A 377 -10.24 31.82 1.28
C GLN A 377 -9.29 32.02 2.46
N LYS A 378 -9.75 31.87 3.70
CA LYS A 378 -8.91 32.06 4.88
C LYS A 378 -7.95 30.88 5.08
N THR A 379 -6.67 31.19 5.30
CA THR A 379 -5.68 30.21 5.74
C THR A 379 -6.07 29.69 7.13
N SER A 380 -6.13 28.38 7.28
CA SER A 380 -6.45 27.74 8.55
C SER A 380 -5.42 26.66 8.86
N ILE A 381 -4.89 26.70 10.08
CA ILE A 381 -3.82 25.82 10.54
C ILE A 381 -4.25 25.11 11.82
N LEU A 382 -4.06 23.80 11.86
CA LEU A 382 -4.22 22.97 13.05
C LEU A 382 -2.85 22.38 13.42
N VAL A 383 -2.50 22.43 14.69
CA VAL A 383 -1.21 21.93 15.18
C VAL A 383 -1.45 20.86 16.25
N PHE A 384 -0.80 19.70 16.06
CA PHE A 384 -0.82 18.59 17.02
C PHE A 384 0.60 18.33 17.53
N HIS A 385 0.87 18.63 18.79
CA HIS A 385 2.12 18.30 19.47
C HIS A 385 1.97 16.95 20.19
N HIS A 386 2.56 15.90 19.64
CA HIS A 386 2.61 14.58 20.27
C HIS A 386 3.66 14.54 21.39
N HIS A 387 3.53 13.58 22.29
CA HIS A 387 4.51 13.37 23.36
C HIS A 387 5.84 12.80 22.84
N THR A 388 5.78 12.00 21.77
CA THR A 388 6.96 11.43 21.12
C THR A 388 6.93 11.68 19.62
N THR A 389 8.07 11.49 18.96
CA THR A 389 8.22 11.67 17.52
C THR A 389 7.15 10.90 16.73
N VAL A 390 6.60 11.54 15.71
CA VAL A 390 5.64 10.89 14.80
C VAL A 390 6.41 10.10 13.75
N LYS A 391 6.19 8.78 13.73
CA LYS A 391 6.78 7.86 12.77
C LYS A 391 6.13 7.96 11.38
N LYS A 392 4.81 8.16 11.34
CA LYS A 392 4.04 8.05 10.10
C LYS A 392 2.73 8.82 10.16
N LEU A 393 2.37 9.43 9.03
CA LEU A 393 1.08 10.06 8.78
C LEU A 393 0.29 9.33 7.69
N GLN A 394 -1.02 9.17 7.89
CA GLN A 394 -1.90 8.59 6.88
C GLN A 394 -3.31 9.21 6.94
N TRP A 395 -3.69 9.93 5.89
CA TRP A 395 -5.07 10.36 5.71
C TRP A 395 -5.99 9.17 5.47
N HIS A 396 -7.24 9.32 5.89
CA HIS A 396 -8.31 8.40 5.55
C HIS A 396 -8.48 8.36 4.02
N PRO A 397 -8.65 7.17 3.42
CA PRO A 397 -8.65 7.02 1.96
C PRO A 397 -9.83 7.72 1.26
N THR A 398 -10.95 7.92 1.96
CA THR A 398 -12.18 8.48 1.36
C THR A 398 -12.81 9.65 2.13
N ILE A 399 -12.37 9.91 3.36
CA ILE A 399 -12.99 10.92 4.24
C ILE A 399 -11.98 12.04 4.35
N SER A 400 -12.30 13.17 3.73
CA SER A 400 -11.48 14.38 3.80
C SER A 400 -11.37 14.85 5.24
N GLY A 401 -10.17 15.27 5.65
CA GLY A 401 -9.95 15.82 6.99
C GLY A 401 -9.77 14.81 8.12
N LEU A 402 -9.83 13.50 7.85
CA LEU A 402 -9.58 12.48 8.87
C LEU A 402 -8.16 11.93 8.78
N LEU A 403 -7.34 12.17 9.80
CA LEU A 403 -5.91 11.87 9.83
C LEU A 403 -5.58 10.81 10.89
N LEU A 404 -4.78 9.81 10.49
CA LEU A 404 -4.18 8.83 11.38
C LEU A 404 -2.71 9.21 11.60
N SER A 405 -2.31 9.39 12.86
CA SER A 405 -0.91 9.57 13.25
C SER A 405 -0.41 8.41 14.11
N HIS A 406 0.83 8.00 13.88
CA HIS A 406 1.49 6.91 14.61
C HIS A 406 2.84 7.39 15.15
N THR A 407 3.04 7.21 16.45
CA THR A 407 4.18 7.76 17.20
C THR A 407 5.25 6.71 17.54
N GLU A 408 6.43 7.15 17.96
CA GLU A 408 7.56 6.27 18.23
C GLU A 408 7.34 5.29 19.38
N ASP A 409 6.58 5.71 20.38
CA ASP A 409 6.10 4.89 21.50
C ASP A 409 4.89 4.01 21.14
N ASN A 410 4.70 3.74 19.84
CA ASN A 410 3.71 2.83 19.29
C ASN A 410 2.26 3.21 19.61
N GLN A 411 1.97 4.49 19.89
CA GLN A 411 0.60 4.96 20.04
C GLN A 411 0.03 5.37 18.68
N VAL A 412 -1.30 5.24 18.55
CA VAL A 412 -2.02 5.58 17.32
C VAL A 412 -3.15 6.56 17.66
N TYR A 413 -3.22 7.67 16.94
CA TYR A 413 -4.24 8.69 17.14
C TYR A 413 -5.03 8.94 15.86
N LEU A 414 -6.32 9.23 16.05
CA LEU A 414 -7.23 9.64 14.99
C LEU A 414 -7.62 11.10 15.24
N SER A 415 -7.27 12.00 14.33
CA SER A 415 -7.65 13.42 14.41
C SER A 415 -8.57 13.78 13.26
N SER A 416 -9.58 14.60 13.55
CA SER A 416 -10.45 15.22 12.54
C SER A 416 -10.05 16.68 12.37
N THR A 417 -10.08 17.18 11.15
CA THR A 417 -9.94 18.62 10.84
C THR A 417 -11.30 19.31 10.75
N THR A 418 -12.38 18.52 10.72
CA THR A 418 -13.76 18.99 10.65
C THR A 418 -14.53 18.50 11.87
N GLY A 419 -14.99 19.41 12.73
CA GLY A 419 -15.79 19.06 13.91
C GLY A 419 -15.72 20.12 15.02
N GLU A 420 -16.60 19.98 16.02
CA GLU A 420 -16.63 20.86 17.21
C GLU A 420 -15.39 20.69 18.09
N THR A 421 -14.78 19.49 18.09
CA THR A 421 -13.50 19.21 18.75
C THR A 421 -12.57 18.47 17.80
N ASN A 422 -11.39 19.03 17.58
CA ASN A 422 -10.34 18.42 16.74
C ASN A 422 -9.30 17.65 17.58
N ALA A 423 -9.57 17.46 18.88
CA ALA A 423 -8.68 16.75 19.79
C ALA A 423 -8.43 15.33 19.26
N PRO A 424 -7.16 14.90 19.09
CA PRO A 424 -6.88 13.56 18.60
C PRO A 424 -7.41 12.48 19.56
N LEU A 425 -8.13 11.51 19.00
CA LEU A 425 -8.65 10.35 19.71
C LEU A 425 -7.57 9.28 19.78
N HIS A 426 -7.17 8.88 21.00
CA HIS A 426 -6.24 7.77 21.21
C HIS A 426 -6.93 6.42 20.92
N LEU A 427 -6.35 5.65 19.99
CA LEU A 427 -6.83 4.32 19.61
C LEU A 427 -6.15 3.26 20.48
N SER A 428 -6.85 2.76 21.50
CA SER A 428 -6.29 1.74 22.40
C SER A 428 -6.13 0.39 21.68
N HIS A 429 -4.97 -0.26 21.84
CA HIS A 429 -4.67 -1.56 21.23
C HIS A 429 -3.72 -2.40 22.12
N PRO A 430 -3.67 -3.74 21.97
CA PRO A 430 -2.86 -4.63 22.83
C PRO A 430 -1.34 -4.44 22.71
N PHE A 431 -0.89 -3.67 21.71
CA PHE A 431 0.51 -3.31 21.52
C PHE A 431 0.89 -1.94 22.12
N SER A 432 -0.07 -1.20 22.67
CA SER A 432 0.14 0.15 23.24
C SER A 432 0.72 0.14 24.66
N ALA A 433 0.73 -1.02 25.32
CA ALA A 433 1.07 -1.13 26.73
C ALA A 433 2.56 -0.84 26.98
N PRO A 434 2.91 0.00 27.98
CA PRO A 434 4.27 0.04 28.49
C PRO A 434 4.60 -1.35 29.04
N ALA A 435 5.82 -1.84 28.78
CA ALA A 435 6.29 -3.13 29.27
C ALA A 435 6.26 -3.18 30.82
N ALA A 436 5.10 -3.49 31.40
CA ALA A 436 4.95 -3.67 32.83
C ALA A 436 5.51 -5.05 33.22
N ALA A 437 6.75 -5.02 33.73
CA ALA A 437 7.19 -5.76 34.92
C ALA A 437 6.92 -7.28 34.99
N SER A 438 7.10 -8.04 33.90
CA SER A 438 7.15 -9.52 34.00
C SER A 438 8.11 -10.23 33.04
N SER A 439 9.01 -9.51 32.36
CA SER A 439 10.09 -10.15 31.61
C SER A 439 11.45 -9.69 32.11
N THR A 440 12.26 -10.64 32.56
CA THR A 440 13.67 -10.50 32.96
C THR A 440 14.60 -10.22 31.77
N SER A 441 14.08 -9.75 30.63
CA SER A 441 14.88 -9.34 29.48
C SER A 441 15.16 -7.84 29.55
N SER A 442 16.44 -7.48 29.67
CA SER A 442 16.97 -6.11 29.77
C SER A 442 16.84 -5.26 28.50
N THR A 443 15.91 -5.59 27.61
CA THR A 443 15.63 -4.84 26.39
C THR A 443 14.11 -4.74 26.24
N PRO A 444 13.51 -3.53 26.26
CA PRO A 444 12.12 -3.39 25.87
C PRO A 444 12.02 -3.92 24.43
N PRO A 445 11.11 -4.84 24.11
CA PRO A 445 10.85 -5.17 22.73
C PRO A 445 10.24 -3.92 22.10
N THR A 446 11.06 -3.12 21.44
CA THR A 446 10.62 -2.10 20.49
C THR A 446 10.08 -2.83 19.26
N ASP A 447 9.03 -3.61 19.46
CA ASP A 447 8.26 -4.18 18.37
C ASP A 447 7.67 -2.99 17.63
N LEU A 448 8.27 -2.70 16.47
CA LEU A 448 7.79 -1.68 15.57
C LEU A 448 6.33 -2.03 15.26
N VAL A 449 5.41 -1.20 15.74
CA VAL A 449 4.01 -1.23 15.31
C VAL A 449 3.93 -0.54 13.96
N ASN A 450 2.98 -0.97 13.14
CA ASN A 450 2.59 -0.26 11.93
C ASN A 450 1.07 -0.22 11.87
N ALA A 451 0.51 0.93 11.55
CA ALA A 451 -0.92 1.15 11.47
C ALA A 451 -1.29 1.64 10.06
N HIS A 452 -2.36 1.07 9.50
CA HIS A 452 -2.87 1.42 8.18
C HIS A 452 -4.39 1.32 8.11
N TRP A 453 -5.03 2.20 7.35
CA TRP A 453 -6.41 1.99 6.92
C TRP A 453 -6.50 0.75 6.03
N VAL A 454 -7.42 -0.16 6.34
CA VAL A 454 -7.77 -1.32 5.49
C VAL A 454 -9.02 -1.01 4.67
N ALA A 455 -9.99 -0.38 5.32
CA ALA A 455 -11.25 0.03 4.73
C ALA A 455 -11.68 1.37 5.34
N SER A 456 -12.77 1.93 4.84
CA SER A 456 -13.30 3.24 5.29
C SER A 456 -13.73 3.28 6.77
N SER A 457 -13.70 2.16 7.48
CA SER A 457 -14.09 2.08 8.90
C SER A 457 -13.15 1.24 9.74
N THR A 458 -12.07 0.70 9.15
CA THR A 458 -11.24 -0.34 9.78
C THR A 458 -9.77 0.01 9.65
N ILE A 459 -9.05 -0.08 10.78
CA ILE A 459 -7.60 0.15 10.86
C ILE A 459 -6.94 -1.18 11.24
N LEU A 460 -5.90 -1.56 10.50
CA LEU A 460 -5.02 -2.67 10.83
C LEU A 460 -3.84 -2.16 11.64
N ILE A 461 -3.65 -2.72 12.83
CA ILE A 461 -2.49 -2.49 13.66
C ILE A 461 -1.69 -3.78 13.70
N THR A 462 -0.44 -3.73 13.24
CA THR A 462 0.37 -4.93 13.05
C THR A 462 1.80 -4.74 13.56
N THR A 463 2.36 -5.80 14.13
CA THR A 463 3.73 -5.87 14.62
C THR A 463 4.52 -6.91 13.84
N LYS A 464 5.85 -6.87 13.94
CA LYS A 464 6.70 -7.88 13.32
C LYS A 464 6.67 -9.24 14.03
N LYS A 465 6.37 -9.30 15.33
CA LYS A 465 6.55 -10.52 16.14
C LYS A 465 5.31 -10.99 16.89
N ARG A 466 4.44 -10.07 17.28
CA ARG A 466 3.26 -10.37 18.10
C ARG A 466 2.00 -10.60 17.29
N GLY A 467 2.05 -10.38 15.98
CA GLY A 467 0.87 -10.45 15.12
C GLY A 467 0.19 -9.12 14.89
N TRP A 468 -1.11 -9.16 14.67
CA TRP A 468 -1.93 -8.03 14.26
C TRP A 468 -3.35 -8.10 14.81
N VAL A 469 -3.99 -6.92 14.88
CA VAL A 469 -5.39 -6.73 15.26
C VAL A 469 -6.04 -5.73 14.33
N MET A 470 -7.37 -5.79 14.24
CA MET A 470 -8.19 -4.75 13.63
C MET A 470 -8.82 -3.89 14.71
N THR A 471 -8.86 -2.57 14.46
CA THR A 471 -9.58 -1.63 15.30
C THR A 471 -10.67 -0.95 14.50
N TYR A 472 -11.83 -0.77 15.14
CA TYR A 472 -13.03 -0.21 14.53
C TYR A 472 -13.40 1.08 15.27
N PRO A 473 -12.80 2.22 14.91
CA PRO A 473 -13.07 3.49 15.58
C PRO A 473 -14.54 3.92 15.45
N PHE A 474 -15.22 3.51 14.38
CA PHE A 474 -16.62 3.84 14.09
C PHE A 474 -17.61 2.70 14.40
N GLY A 475 -17.17 1.68 15.14
CA GLY A 475 -17.93 0.46 15.42
C GLY A 475 -17.64 -0.65 14.41
N ALA A 476 -17.69 -1.90 14.88
CA ALA A 476 -17.45 -3.06 14.02
C ALA A 476 -18.52 -3.13 12.90
N PRO A 477 -18.13 -3.46 11.65
CA PRO A 477 -19.10 -3.71 10.60
C PRO A 477 -20.03 -4.85 11.05
N SER A 478 -21.34 -4.64 10.92
CA SER A 478 -22.31 -5.71 11.14
C SER A 478 -21.99 -6.87 10.20
N ALA A 479 -21.87 -8.08 10.75
CA ALA A 479 -21.65 -9.27 9.95
C ALA A 479 -22.70 -9.33 8.84
N PRO A 480 -22.32 -9.48 7.56
CA PRO A 480 -23.30 -9.57 6.49
C PRO A 480 -24.20 -10.77 6.77
N SER A 481 -25.51 -10.52 6.86
CA SER A 481 -26.52 -11.58 6.94
C SER A 481 -26.55 -12.28 5.58
N SER A 482 -25.75 -13.35 5.45
CA SER A 482 -25.59 -14.28 4.32
C SER A 482 -24.38 -14.00 3.41
N PRO A 483 -23.68 -15.05 2.95
CA PRO A 483 -22.55 -14.92 2.03
C PRO A 483 -23.05 -14.48 0.66
N VAL A 484 -22.70 -13.26 0.26
CA VAL A 484 -22.93 -12.77 -1.10
C VAL A 484 -21.87 -13.43 -2.00
N LEU A 485 -22.31 -14.32 -2.89
CA LEU A 485 -21.50 -14.83 -3.99
C LEU A 485 -21.02 -13.65 -4.87
N PRO A 486 -19.75 -13.62 -5.31
CA PRO A 486 -19.24 -12.53 -6.14
C PRO A 486 -19.98 -12.50 -7.48
N GLN A 487 -20.85 -11.50 -7.66
CA GLN A 487 -21.51 -11.25 -8.93
C GLN A 487 -20.51 -10.58 -9.89
N SER A 488 -20.13 -11.30 -10.93
CA SER A 488 -19.56 -10.73 -12.14
C SER A 488 -20.66 -10.02 -12.92
N SER A 489 -20.60 -8.70 -13.04
CA SER A 489 -21.42 -8.01 -14.05
C SER A 489 -20.65 -6.86 -14.70
N ALA A 490 -20.19 -7.11 -15.92
CA ALA A 490 -19.93 -6.09 -16.92
C ALA A 490 -21.20 -5.89 -17.75
N GLY A 491 -21.62 -4.64 -17.97
CA GLY A 491 -22.46 -4.28 -19.13
C GLY A 491 -23.75 -3.48 -18.89
N ALA A 492 -23.60 -2.15 -18.87
CA ALA A 492 -24.41 -1.11 -19.55
C ALA A 492 -25.96 -1.09 -19.56
N LYS A 493 -26.48 -0.04 -18.86
CA LYS A 493 -27.49 0.99 -19.26
C LYS A 493 -28.80 0.63 -19.98
N GLY A 494 -29.92 1.11 -19.40
CA GLY A 494 -31.10 1.61 -20.13
C GLY A 494 -32.37 1.67 -19.27
N ALA A 495 -32.95 2.86 -19.11
CA ALA A 495 -34.08 3.17 -18.22
C ALA A 495 -35.47 2.95 -18.84
N ARG A 496 -36.47 2.54 -18.03
CA ARG A 496 -37.62 3.33 -17.53
C ARG A 496 -38.94 2.52 -17.39
N ASP A 497 -39.61 2.79 -16.27
CA ASP A 497 -41.05 2.74 -15.93
C ASP A 497 -41.82 1.41 -15.71
N GLU A 498 -42.11 1.20 -14.42
CA GLU A 498 -43.38 0.90 -13.73
C GLU A 498 -44.27 -0.33 -14.02
N GLU A 499 -44.56 -1.03 -12.90
CA GLU A 499 -45.74 -1.82 -12.51
C GLU A 499 -46.12 -3.09 -13.30
N THR A 500 -45.98 -4.28 -12.68
CA THR A 500 -47.07 -5.05 -12.05
C THR A 500 -46.59 -6.37 -11.41
N GLN A 501 -47.34 -6.80 -10.39
CA GLN A 501 -47.24 -8.02 -9.58
C GLN A 501 -47.59 -9.32 -10.33
N GLU A 502 -47.38 -10.44 -9.63
CA GLU A 502 -47.86 -11.83 -9.85
C GLU A 502 -46.85 -12.74 -10.56
N GLU A 503 -46.10 -13.57 -9.81
CA GLU A 503 -46.45 -14.91 -9.29
C GLU A 503 -46.62 -16.00 -10.35
N ALA A 504 -45.75 -17.02 -10.17
CA ALA A 504 -45.94 -18.42 -10.50
C ALA A 504 -45.77 -18.92 -11.95
N SER A 505 -44.87 -19.90 -12.05
CA SER A 505 -44.99 -21.14 -12.81
C SER A 505 -44.39 -21.25 -14.23
N GLU A 506 -43.05 -21.28 -14.36
CA GLU A 506 -42.42 -21.82 -15.58
C GLU A 506 -41.18 -22.74 -15.39
N ASP A 507 -40.77 -23.13 -14.18
CA ASP A 507 -39.55 -23.97 -14.01
C ASP A 507 -39.81 -25.49 -13.80
N SER A 508 -41.05 -25.96 -13.89
CA SER A 508 -41.38 -27.37 -13.60
C SER A 508 -41.01 -28.37 -14.73
N LEU A 509 -40.65 -27.90 -15.93
CA LEU A 509 -40.35 -28.79 -17.06
C LEU A 509 -38.85 -29.12 -17.19
N TYR A 510 -37.96 -28.23 -16.72
CA TYR A 510 -36.51 -28.39 -16.82
C TYR A 510 -35.95 -29.39 -15.78
N ASP A 511 -36.61 -29.49 -14.62
CA ASP A 511 -36.24 -30.41 -13.54
C ASP A 511 -36.66 -31.87 -13.80
N ILE A 512 -37.70 -32.09 -14.63
CA ILE A 512 -38.16 -33.43 -15.02
C ILE A 512 -37.25 -34.03 -16.11
N LEU A 513 -36.73 -33.21 -17.03
CA LEU A 513 -35.89 -33.67 -18.14
C LEU A 513 -34.40 -33.82 -17.79
N SER A 514 -33.95 -33.22 -16.67
CA SER A 514 -32.55 -33.27 -16.22
C SER A 514 -32.27 -34.33 -15.15
N GLY A 515 -33.28 -35.11 -14.74
CA GLY A 515 -33.11 -36.25 -13.82
C GLY A 515 -32.72 -35.88 -12.38
N ARG A 516 -33.09 -34.67 -11.91
CA ARG A 516 -32.67 -34.13 -10.61
C ARG A 516 -33.66 -34.31 -9.45
N THR A 517 -34.76 -35.03 -9.64
CA THR A 517 -35.64 -35.43 -8.52
C THR A 517 -35.29 -36.84 -8.03
N PRO A 518 -34.87 -37.04 -6.76
CA PRO A 518 -34.70 -38.37 -6.20
C PRO A 518 -36.05 -39.08 -6.06
N LEU A 519 -36.12 -40.34 -6.50
CA LEU A 519 -37.31 -41.20 -6.35
C LEU A 519 -37.67 -41.37 -4.86
N PRO A 520 -38.97 -41.25 -4.48
CA PRO A 520 -39.41 -41.55 -3.13
C PRO A 520 -39.13 -43.00 -2.75
N ALA A 521 -38.60 -43.23 -1.54
CA ALA A 521 -38.33 -44.57 -1.03
C ALA A 521 -39.62 -45.39 -0.89
N LEU A 522 -39.75 -46.46 -1.68
CA LEU A 522 -40.77 -47.48 -1.51
C LEU A 522 -40.45 -48.30 -0.25
N ARG A 523 -41.25 -48.13 0.81
CA ARG A 523 -41.29 -49.05 1.94
C ARG A 523 -42.08 -50.29 1.51
N ILE A 524 -41.40 -51.42 1.35
CA ILE A 524 -42.02 -52.73 1.36
C ILE A 524 -41.36 -53.52 2.47
N SER A 525 -42.21 -54.03 3.34
CA SER A 525 -41.97 -54.76 4.58
C SER A 525 -41.15 -56.04 4.38
N ASP A 526 -40.10 -56.18 5.18
CA ASP A 526 -39.54 -57.47 5.57
C ASP A 526 -40.56 -58.21 6.45
N ASP A 527 -41.12 -59.28 5.92
CA ASP A 527 -41.65 -60.42 6.66
C ASP A 527 -41.84 -61.53 5.62
N TYR A 528 -40.99 -62.56 5.65
CA TYR A 528 -41.32 -63.98 5.46
C TYR A 528 -40.02 -64.78 5.21
N LEU A 529 -39.78 -65.71 6.15
CA LEU A 529 -38.71 -66.72 6.18
C LEU A 529 -38.75 -67.64 4.95
N PRO A 530 -37.62 -68.32 4.68
CA PRO A 530 -37.71 -69.74 4.34
C PRO A 530 -36.76 -70.60 5.19
N GLU A 531 -37.33 -71.70 5.69
CA GLU A 531 -36.63 -72.88 6.20
C GLU A 531 -36.05 -73.72 5.04
N ASP A 532 -34.91 -74.34 5.34
CA ASP A 532 -34.38 -75.64 4.91
C ASP A 532 -34.59 -76.15 3.47
N SER A 533 -33.46 -76.39 2.79
CA SER A 533 -33.19 -77.71 2.17
C SER A 533 -31.73 -77.81 1.70
N GLU A 534 -31.04 -78.83 2.23
CA GLU A 534 -29.78 -79.41 1.76
C GLU A 534 -29.88 -79.89 0.30
N VAL A 535 -28.74 -80.00 -0.42
CA VAL A 535 -28.33 -81.15 -1.26
C VAL A 535 -27.00 -80.84 -1.96
N GLU A 536 -26.11 -81.83 -1.88
CA GLU A 536 -24.77 -81.99 -2.46
C GLU A 536 -24.74 -82.02 -4.01
N GLY A 537 -23.55 -81.86 -4.60
CA GLY A 537 -23.30 -82.32 -5.98
C GLY A 537 -22.02 -81.80 -6.62
N ASP A 538 -20.97 -82.61 -6.59
CA ASP A 538 -19.71 -82.52 -7.35
C ASP A 538 -19.90 -82.41 -8.88
N GLY A 539 -18.88 -81.87 -9.56
CA GLY A 539 -18.75 -81.97 -11.02
C GLY A 539 -17.54 -81.23 -11.58
N GLU A 540 -16.44 -81.96 -11.75
CA GLU A 540 -15.18 -81.54 -12.36
C GLU A 540 -15.29 -81.28 -13.89
N ASP A 541 -14.41 -80.38 -14.36
CA ASP A 541 -13.41 -80.64 -15.43
C ASP A 541 -13.45 -79.90 -16.79
N HIS A 542 -12.21 -79.50 -17.17
CA HIS A 542 -11.60 -79.20 -18.48
C HIS A 542 -12.13 -78.04 -19.36
N GLY A 543 -11.31 -77.20 -20.00
CA GLY A 543 -9.86 -77.20 -20.20
C GLY A 543 -9.44 -76.10 -21.19
N ASP A 544 -8.12 -75.87 -21.25
CA ASP A 544 -7.32 -75.08 -22.21
C ASP A 544 -7.61 -73.58 -22.34
N GLY A 545 -6.64 -72.67 -22.22
CA GLY A 545 -5.22 -72.78 -22.53
C GLY A 545 -4.90 -71.73 -23.60
N LEU A 546 -4.04 -70.77 -23.29
CA LEU A 546 -2.88 -70.36 -24.09
C LEU A 546 -2.21 -69.13 -23.46
N ASN A 547 -0.91 -69.31 -23.26
CA ASN A 547 0.07 -68.42 -22.66
C ASN A 547 0.55 -67.32 -23.64
N ASP A 548 1.39 -66.46 -23.06
CA ASP A 548 2.58 -65.83 -23.67
C ASP A 548 2.32 -64.48 -24.35
N THR A 549 3.11 -63.42 -24.20
CA THR A 549 4.49 -63.19 -23.73
C THR A 549 4.54 -61.67 -23.49
N PHE A 550 4.89 -61.09 -22.34
CA PHE A 550 6.25 -60.64 -22.04
C PHE A 550 6.28 -60.09 -20.59
N ARG A 551 6.93 -60.86 -19.71
CA ARG A 551 7.61 -60.39 -18.48
C ARG A 551 8.67 -59.34 -18.90
N GLY A 552 9.03 -58.31 -18.13
CA GLY A 552 9.24 -58.19 -16.68
C GLY A 552 10.69 -57.74 -16.41
N LYS A 553 10.94 -57.22 -15.19
CA LYS A 553 12.21 -56.75 -14.57
C LYS A 553 12.64 -55.32 -14.97
N GLY A 554 12.85 -54.36 -14.08
CA GLY A 554 13.07 -54.37 -12.63
C GLY A 554 14.53 -54.63 -12.27
N THR A 555 15.26 -53.59 -11.83
CA THR A 555 16.35 -53.68 -10.84
C THR A 555 16.74 -52.30 -10.33
N ALA A 556 16.78 -52.19 -9.00
CA ALA A 556 17.44 -51.15 -8.24
C ALA A 556 18.98 -51.26 -8.34
N GLY A 557 19.67 -50.14 -8.18
CA GLY A 557 21.13 -50.07 -8.10
C GLY A 557 21.57 -48.86 -7.25
N THR A 558 22.10 -49.18 -6.09
CA THR A 558 22.70 -48.32 -5.05
C THR A 558 24.06 -47.72 -5.42
N ASN A 559 24.33 -46.53 -4.87
CA ASN A 559 25.60 -45.97 -4.35
C ASN A 559 26.90 -45.86 -5.20
N GLY A 560 27.48 -44.65 -5.15
CA GLY A 560 28.89 -44.31 -5.43
C GLY A 560 28.99 -42.84 -5.91
N SER A 561 29.29 -41.84 -5.08
CA SER A 561 30.60 -41.39 -4.56
C SER A 561 31.50 -40.65 -5.57
N PHE A 562 31.97 -39.47 -5.13
CA PHE A 562 33.14 -38.66 -5.53
C PHE A 562 33.09 -37.63 -6.69
N GLU A 563 33.41 -36.39 -6.28
CA GLU A 563 34.28 -35.34 -6.86
C GLU A 563 34.40 -35.19 -8.39
N TYR A 564 34.02 -34.02 -8.92
CA TYR A 564 34.91 -32.85 -9.07
C TYR A 564 34.10 -31.55 -9.07
#